data_AF-A0A821BQQ8-F1
#
_entry.id   AF-A0A821BQQ8-F1
#
_cell.length_a   1.000
_cell.length_b   1.000
_cell.length_c   1.000
_cell.angle_alpha   90.00
_cell.angle_beta   90.00
_cell.angle_gamma   90.00
#
_symmetry.space_group_name_H-M   'P 1'
#
loop_
_entity.id
_entity.type
_entity.pdbx_description
1 polymer ?
#
loop_
_entity_poly.entity_id
_entity_poly.type
_entity_poly.pdbx_seq_one_letter_code
_entity_poly.pdbx_strand_id
1 'polypeptide(L)' 'DHPRHVFRNVIQTALMRAIRYSSTFEAFNIERRTIRLTLLYNK' A
#
# COMPACT_ATOMS: atom_id res chain seq x y z
N ASP A 1 -14.35 -10.78 -13.30
CA ASP A 1 -14.57 -9.33 -13.12
C ASP A 1 -14.38 -8.71 -11.73
N HIS A 2 -14.04 -9.44 -10.65
CA HIS A 2 -13.98 -8.86 -9.29
C HIS A 2 -12.60 -8.70 -8.58
N PRO A 3 -11.40 -8.83 -9.21
CA PRO A 3 -10.15 -8.63 -8.46
C PRO A 3 -9.85 -7.16 -8.13
N ARG A 4 -10.20 -6.19 -8.99
CA ARG A 4 -9.75 -4.78 -8.85
C ARG A 4 -10.24 -4.10 -7.56
N HIS A 5 -11.45 -4.38 -7.10
CA HIS A 5 -11.99 -3.80 -5.86
C HIS A 5 -11.32 -4.38 -4.61
N VAL A 6 -11.02 -5.68 -4.60
CA VAL A 6 -10.32 -6.33 -3.48
C VAL A 6 -8.93 -5.72 -3.32
N PHE A 7 -8.19 -5.57 -4.42
CA PHE A 7 -6.87 -4.93 -4.38
C PHE A 7 -6.93 -3.49 -3.86
N ARG A 8 -7.90 -2.69 -4.30
CA ARG A 8 -8.06 -1.30 -3.85
C ARG A 8 -8.23 -1.19 -2.33
N ASN A 9 -9.06 -2.05 -1.75
CA ASN A 9 -9.28 -2.06 -0.30
C ASN A 9 -8.02 -2.47 0.46
N VAL A 10 -7.32 -3.51 -0.01
CA VAL A 10 -6.05 -3.98 0.60
C VAL A 10 -5.00 -2.87 0.60
N ILE A 11 -4.88 -2.13 -0.51
CA ILE A 11 -3.93 -1.01 -0.64
C ILE A 11 -4.29 0.15 0.28
N GLN A 12 -5.58 0.50 0.36
CA GLN A 12 -6.04 1.56 1.26
C GLN A 12 -5.75 1.21 2.72
N THR A 13 -6.03 -0.03 3.13
CA THR A 13 -5.71 -0.50 4.47
C THR A 13 -4.20 -0.51 4.73
N ALA A 14 -3.38 -0.95 3.76
CA ALA A 14 -1.93 -0.95 3.88
C ALA A 14 -1.36 0.47 4.01
N LEU A 15 -1.85 1.43 3.22
CA LEU A 15 -1.44 2.84 3.32
C LEU A 15 -1.84 3.46 4.66
N MET A 16 -3.03 3.17 5.18
CA MET A 16 -3.45 3.64 6.50
C MET A 16 -2.59 3.09 7.63
N ARG A 17 -2.17 1.82 7.53
CA ARG A 17 -1.21 1.22 8.47
C ARG A 17 0.15 1.90 8.36
N ALA A 18 0.65 2.13 7.15
CA ALA A 18 1.92 2.82 6.94
C ALA A 18 1.92 4.20 7.59
N ILE A 19 0.85 4.99 7.41
CA ILE A 19 0.71 6.31 8.06
C ILE A 19 0.72 6.18 9.59
N ARG A 20 0.03 5.17 10.15
CA ARG A 20 -0.14 5.02 11.60
C ARG A 20 1.12 4.50 12.30
N TYR A 21 1.87 3.61 11.66
CA TYR A 21 2.98 2.87 12.29
C TYR A 21 4.36 3.37 11.88
N SER A 22 4.47 4.19 10.83
CA SER A 22 5.77 4.75 10.43
C SER A 22 6.22 5.82 11.43
N SER A 23 7.38 5.60 12.05
CA SER A 23 7.97 6.55 12.99
C SER A 23 8.64 7.75 12.30
N THR A 24 8.96 7.63 11.00
CA THR A 24 9.57 8.69 10.20
C THR A 24 8.91 8.81 8.82
N PHE A 25 9.01 10.00 8.23
CA PHE A 25 8.50 10.24 6.87
C PHE A 25 9.24 9.38 5.82
N GLU A 26 10.51 9.07 6.06
CA GLU A 26 11.30 8.20 5.20
C GLU A 26 10.80 6.75 5.24
N ALA A 27 10.54 6.20 6.43
CA ALA A 27 9.96 4.87 6.59
C ALA A 27 8.59 4.77 5.90
N PHE A 28 7.76 5.81 6.05
CA PHE A 28 6.48 5.91 5.35
C PHE A 28 6.65 5.88 3.81
N ASN A 29 7.62 6.62 3.28
CA ASN A 29 7.87 6.64 1.84
C ASN A 29 8.36 5.29 1.30
N ILE A 30 9.17 4.57 2.06
CA ILE A 30 9.62 3.21 1.72
C ILE A 30 8.40 2.27 1.65
N GLU A 31 7.56 2.23 2.69
CA GLU A 31 6.36 1.39 2.69
C GLU A 31 5.39 1.77 1.56
N ARG A 32 5.14 3.07 1.36
CA ARG A 32 4.30 3.58 0.27
C ARG A 32 4.82 3.13 -1.11
N ARG A 33 6.14 3.12 -1.31
CA ARG A 33 6.76 2.64 -2.56
C ARG A 33 6.54 1.14 -2.73
N THR A 34 6.75 0.35 -1.69
CA THR A 34 6.51 -1.10 -1.71
C THR A 34 5.06 -1.44 -2.05
N ILE A 35 4.09 -0.79 -1.40
CA ILE A 35 2.65 -0.98 -1.67
C ILE A 35 2.29 -0.67 -3.13
N ARG A 36 2.88 0.40 -3.71
CA ARG A 36 2.67 0.76 -5.12
C ARG A 36 3.30 -0.22 -6.10
N LEU A 37 4.45 -0.81 -5.75
CA LEU A 37 5.09 -1.83 -6.58
C LEU A 37 4.29 -3.13 -6.56
N THR A 38 3.76 -3.53 -5.40
CA THR A 38 2.85 -4.68 -5.29
C THR A 38 1.65 -4.56 -6.24
N LEU A 39 1.12 -3.36 -6.43
CA LEU A 39 0.07 -3.04 -7.41
C LEU A 39 0.50 -3.25 -8.87
N LEU A 40 1.74 -2.89 -9.18
CA LEU A 40 2.28 -2.94 -10.54
C LEU A 40 2.59 -4.37 -10.97
N TYR A 41 3.08 -5.19 -10.04
CA TYR A 41 3.54 -6.56 -10.28
C TYR A 41 2.45 -7.64 -10.06
N ASN A 42 1.35 -7.36 -9.34
CA ASN A 42 0.19 -8.27 -9.24
C ASN A 42 -0.78 -8.13 -10.44
N LYS A 43 -0.24 -7.89 -11.64
CA LYS A 43 -1.03 -7.86 -12.89
C LYS A 43 -1.23 -9.24 -13.47
#